data_AF-A0A6G2DMZ0-F1
#
_entry.id   AF-A0A6G2DMZ0-F1
#
_cell.length_a   1.000
_cell.length_b   1.000
_cell.length_c   1.000
_cell.angle_alpha   90.00
_cell.angle_beta   90.00
_cell.angle_gamma   90.00
#
_symmetry.space_group_name_H-M   'P 1'
#
loop_
_entity.id
_entity.type
_entity.pdbx_description
1 polymer ?
#
loop_
_entity_poly.entity_id
_entity_poly.type
_entity_poly.pdbx_seq_one_letter_code
_entity_poly.pdbx_strand_id
1 'polypeptide(L)'
;MKKILNKYYSISTPVKASIWFTICNVLQKGISMITVPVFTRVLTTEQYGVYSVYQSWYSIIGVFATLNLYYGVFNNGMIKYEKDKNVFTSSMQGLTTTVTAIFLLIYLIGIDFWNSLLGLPTLLILVMFFDLFFTPAYSFWVARQRFEYKYRNLVFITFIIAIGSPI
;
A
#
# COMPACT_ATOMS: atom_id res chain seq x y z
N MET A 1 -9.11 -18.81 -30.97
CA MET A 1 -8.33 -17.60 -30.61
C MET A 1 -8.90 -16.29 -31.17
N LYS A 2 -9.09 -16.12 -32.49
CA LYS A 2 -9.63 -14.86 -33.09
C LYS A 2 -10.96 -14.36 -32.49
N LYS A 3 -11.88 -15.28 -32.14
CA LYS A 3 -13.21 -14.95 -31.57
C LYS A 3 -13.12 -14.33 -30.15
N ILE A 4 -12.14 -14.76 -29.35
CA ILE A 4 -11.92 -14.27 -27.98
C ILE A 4 -11.22 -12.90 -28.02
N LEU A 5 -10.22 -12.76 -28.90
CA LEU A 5 -9.53 -11.48 -29.13
C LEU A 5 -10.50 -10.41 -29.64
N ASN A 6 -11.35 -10.72 -30.63
CA ASN A 6 -12.34 -9.76 -31.12
C ASN A 6 -13.35 -9.34 -30.04
N LYS A 7 -13.76 -10.28 -29.19
CA LYS A 7 -14.65 -9.98 -28.05
C LYS A 7 -13.95 -9.16 -26.97
N TYR A 8 -12.64 -9.32 -26.77
CA TYR A 8 -11.85 -8.47 -25.88
C TYR A 8 -11.78 -7.04 -26.43
N TYR A 9 -11.50 -6.85 -27.72
CA TYR A 9 -11.41 -5.51 -28.31
C TYR A 9 -12.74 -4.75 -28.26
N SER A 10 -13.88 -5.44 -28.40
CA SER A 10 -15.22 -4.83 -28.37
C SER A 10 -15.71 -4.40 -26.98
N ILE A 11 -14.99 -4.75 -25.91
CA ILE A 11 -15.39 -4.40 -24.53
C ILE A 11 -14.93 -2.97 -24.17
N SER A 12 -15.75 -2.26 -23.37
CA SER A 12 -15.44 -0.91 -22.90
C SER A 12 -14.20 -0.87 -21.99
N THR A 13 -13.50 0.27 -21.99
CA THR A 13 -12.29 0.48 -21.18
C THR A 13 -12.50 0.20 -19.69
N PRO A 14 -13.62 0.62 -19.04
CA PRO A 14 -13.88 0.30 -17.64
C PRO A 14 -13.95 -1.20 -17.36
N VAL A 15 -14.60 -1.98 -18.23
CA VAL A 15 -14.72 -3.43 -18.05
C VAL A 15 -13.36 -4.12 -18.22
N LYS A 16 -12.55 -3.69 -19.20
CA LYS A 16 -11.16 -4.17 -19.35
C LYS A 16 -10.34 -3.86 -18.09
N ALA A 17 -10.48 -2.66 -17.54
CA ALA A 17 -9.77 -2.24 -16.33
C ALA A 17 -10.19 -3.08 -15.12
N SER A 18 -11.49 -3.30 -14.91
CA SER A 18 -12.00 -4.13 -13.82
C SER A 18 -11.48 -5.57 -13.87
N ILE A 19 -11.45 -6.20 -15.06
CA ILE A 19 -10.89 -7.55 -15.22
C ILE A 19 -9.41 -7.59 -14.79
N TRP A 20 -8.61 -6.65 -15.28
CA TRP A 20 -7.19 -6.58 -14.96
C TRP A 20 -6.93 -6.21 -13.48
N PHE A 21 -7.73 -5.34 -12.89
CA PHE A 21 -7.65 -5.04 -11.46
C PHE A 21 -8.02 -6.24 -10.59
N THR A 22 -9.01 -7.04 -10.99
CA THR A 22 -9.32 -8.30 -10.31
C THR A 22 -8.15 -9.28 -10.40
N ILE A 23 -7.55 -9.46 -11.58
CA ILE A 23 -6.36 -10.32 -11.75
C ILE A 23 -5.22 -9.83 -10.85
N CYS A 24 -4.91 -8.53 -10.87
CA CYS A 24 -3.87 -7.95 -10.01
C CYS A 24 -4.14 -8.18 -8.52
N ASN A 25 -5.40 -8.03 -8.06
CA ASN A 25 -5.75 -8.27 -6.66
C ASN A 25 -5.61 -9.75 -6.29
N VAL A 26 -6.01 -10.67 -7.16
CA VAL A 26 -5.86 -12.11 -6.95
C VAL A 26 -4.38 -12.48 -6.87
N LEU A 27 -3.55 -11.97 -7.78
CA LEU A 27 -2.10 -12.21 -7.76
C LEU A 27 -1.44 -11.66 -6.49
N GLN A 28 -1.75 -10.42 -6.09
CA GLN A 28 -1.22 -9.83 -4.86
C GLN A 28 -1.59 -10.67 -3.62
N LYS A 29 -2.86 -11.07 -3.48
CA LYS A 29 -3.29 -11.94 -2.37
C LYS A 29 -2.66 -13.33 -2.43
N GLY A 30 -2.51 -13.89 -3.63
CA GLY A 30 -1.85 -15.18 -3.83
C GLY A 30 -0.39 -15.16 -3.39
N ILE A 31 0.34 -14.08 -3.69
CA ILE A 31 1.73 -13.90 -3.23
C ILE A 31 1.77 -13.84 -1.71
N SER A 32 0.95 -13.00 -1.07
CA SER A 32 0.89 -12.93 0.40
C SER A 32 0.56 -14.28 1.04
N MET A 33 -0.32 -15.08 0.41
CA MET A 33 -0.65 -16.42 0.89
C MET A 33 0.55 -17.37 0.83
N ILE A 34 1.40 -17.27 -0.21
CA ILE A 34 2.62 -18.08 -0.34
C ILE A 34 3.74 -17.56 0.58
N THR A 35 3.80 -16.26 0.85
CA THR A 35 4.81 -15.66 1.75
C THR A 35 4.71 -16.22 3.16
N VAL A 36 3.51 -16.48 3.68
CA VAL A 36 3.30 -17.03 5.03
C VAL A 36 4.04 -18.38 5.25
N PRO A 37 3.79 -19.46 4.47
CA PRO A 37 4.49 -20.73 4.65
C PRO A 37 5.99 -20.67 4.33
N VAL A 38 6.44 -19.69 3.53
CA VAL A 38 7.87 -19.45 3.32
C VAL A 38 8.48 -18.86 4.58
N PHE A 39 7.89 -17.79 5.15
CA PHE A 39 8.40 -17.13 6.35
C PHE A 39 8.37 -18.04 7.57
N THR A 40 7.34 -18.88 7.74
CA THR A 40 7.29 -19.83 8.85
C THR A 40 8.33 -20.95 8.76
N ARG A 41 8.91 -21.20 7.57
CA ARG A 41 10.01 -22.16 7.39
C ARG A 41 11.40 -21.52 7.49
N VAL A 42 11.53 -20.28 7.01
CA VAL A 42 12.82 -19.57 6.97
C VAL A 42 13.15 -18.92 8.32
N LEU A 43 12.14 -18.39 9.01
CA LEU A 43 12.33 -17.72 10.30
C LEU A 43 12.20 -18.69 11.47
N THR A 44 12.95 -18.43 12.54
CA THR A 44 12.75 -19.12 13.82
C THR A 44 11.42 -18.70 14.46
N THR A 45 10.91 -19.48 15.41
CA THR A 45 9.67 -19.15 16.13
C THR A 45 9.72 -17.78 16.81
N GLU A 46 10.88 -17.42 17.37
CA GLU A 46 11.10 -16.12 18.00
C GLU A 46 11.05 -14.97 16.97
N GLN A 47 11.75 -15.12 15.85
CA GLN A 47 11.76 -14.13 14.77
C GLN A 47 10.37 -13.94 14.15
N TYR A 48 9.62 -15.03 13.96
CA TYR A 48 8.25 -14.97 13.47
C TYR A 48 7.31 -14.28 14.46
N GLY A 49 7.52 -14.48 15.77
CA GLY A 49 6.81 -13.75 16.83
C GLY A 49 7.03 -12.24 16.73
N VAL A 50 8.29 -11.80 16.60
CA VAL A 50 8.65 -10.38 16.41
C VAL A 50 8.03 -9.82 15.13
N TYR A 51 8.08 -10.57 14.02
CA TYR A 51 7.43 -10.17 12.77
C TYR A 51 5.91 -9.98 12.91
N SER A 52 5.23 -10.88 13.63
CA SER A 52 3.79 -10.76 13.87
C SER A 52 3.45 -9.52 14.71
N VAL A 53 4.26 -9.21 15.73
CA VAL A 53 4.11 -7.98 16.54
C VAL A 53 4.35 -6.74 15.69
N TYR A 54 5.38 -6.75 14.85
CA TYR A 54 5.66 -5.69 13.88
C TYR A 54 4.47 -5.43 12.96
N GLN A 55 3.89 -6.47 12.34
CA GLN A 55 2.75 -6.32 11.44
C GLN A 55 1.50 -5.77 12.14
N SER A 56 1.31 -6.16 13.41
CA SER A 56 0.19 -5.67 14.22
C SER A 56 0.32 -4.17 14.49
N TRP A 57 1.50 -3.73 14.93
CA TRP A 57 1.78 -2.31 15.15
C TRP A 57 1.79 -1.50 13.87
N TYR A 58 2.33 -2.03 12.77
CA TYR A 58 2.26 -1.39 11.45
C TYR A 58 0.81 -1.11 11.05
N SER A 59 -0.09 -2.08 11.25
CA SER A 59 -1.52 -1.92 10.91
C SER A 59 -2.20 -0.86 11.78
N ILE A 60 -1.87 -0.80 13.08
CA ILE A 60 -2.44 0.18 14.01
C ILE A 60 -1.89 1.57 13.71
N ILE A 61 -0.56 1.74 13.74
CA ILE A 61 0.12 3.02 13.54
C ILE A 61 -0.17 3.54 12.14
N GLY A 62 -0.18 2.67 11.13
CA GLY A 62 -0.47 3.04 9.75
C GLY A 62 -1.84 3.68 9.56
N VAL A 63 -2.87 3.28 10.32
CA VAL A 63 -4.18 3.95 10.28
C VAL A 63 -4.06 5.41 10.69
N PHE A 64 -3.34 5.70 11.77
CA PHE A 64 -3.18 7.07 12.28
C PHE A 64 -2.20 7.90 11.45
N ALA A 65 -1.05 7.31 11.08
CA ALA A 65 -0.01 7.99 10.31
C ALA A 65 -0.49 8.39 8.91
N THR A 66 -1.22 7.49 8.24
CA THR A 66 -1.70 7.72 6.87
C THR A 66 -3.11 8.30 6.81
N LEU A 67 -3.82 8.33 7.94
CA LEU A 67 -5.24 8.69 8.05
C LEU A 67 -6.17 7.88 7.11
N ASN A 68 -5.65 6.82 6.47
CA ASN A 68 -6.32 6.03 5.45
C ASN A 68 -7.01 6.84 4.33
N LEU A 69 -6.46 8.02 4.00
CA LEU A 69 -7.09 8.97 3.06
C LEU A 69 -7.22 8.45 1.62
N TYR A 70 -6.36 7.51 1.24
CA TYR A 70 -6.30 6.92 -0.10
C TYR A 70 -7.49 5.99 -0.43
N TYR A 71 -8.31 5.59 0.56
CA TYR A 71 -9.49 4.75 0.32
C TYR A 71 -10.71 5.56 -0.17
N GLY A 72 -11.46 6.17 0.75
CA GLY A 72 -12.76 6.78 0.44
C GLY A 72 -12.69 8.28 0.11
N VAL A 73 -11.88 9.03 0.87
CA VAL A 73 -11.79 10.49 0.75
C VAL A 73 -11.17 10.88 -0.60
N PHE A 74 -10.17 10.12 -1.06
CA PHE A 74 -9.47 10.42 -2.30
C PHE A 74 -10.39 10.41 -3.53
N ASN A 75 -11.23 9.39 -3.71
CA ASN A 75 -12.14 9.31 -4.86
C ASN A 75 -13.17 10.45 -4.87
N ASN A 76 -13.73 10.79 -3.70
CA ASN A 76 -14.67 11.91 -3.59
C ASN A 76 -13.98 13.24 -3.91
N GLY A 77 -12.73 13.43 -3.44
CA GLY A 77 -11.94 14.61 -3.77
C GLY A 77 -11.57 14.69 -5.25
N MET A 78 -11.28 13.56 -5.90
CA MET A 78 -11.01 13.49 -7.34
C MET A 78 -12.21 13.89 -8.21
N ILE A 79 -13.44 13.64 -7.74
CA ILE A 79 -14.67 14.11 -8.39
C ILE A 79 -14.86 15.61 -8.12
N LYS A 80 -14.74 16.04 -6.85
CA LYS A 80 -14.98 17.42 -6.43
C LYS A 80 -13.98 18.42 -7.04
N TYR A 81 -12.71 18.03 -7.13
CA TYR A 81 -11.63 18.88 -7.62
C TYR A 81 -11.17 18.42 -9.00
N GLU A 82 -12.11 18.26 -9.93
CA GLU A 82 -11.83 17.64 -11.23
C GLU A 82 -10.73 18.37 -12.04
N LYS A 83 -10.72 19.70 -11.98
CA LYS A 83 -9.75 20.56 -12.67
C LYS A 83 -8.38 20.61 -11.98
N ASP A 84 -8.33 20.28 -10.69
CA ASP A 84 -7.15 20.46 -9.82
C ASP A 84 -6.70 19.14 -9.17
N LYS A 85 -6.96 18.00 -9.81
CA LYS A 85 -6.63 16.65 -9.31
C LYS A 85 -5.17 16.50 -8.84
N ASN A 86 -4.24 17.16 -9.53
CA ASN A 86 -2.81 17.14 -9.17
C ASN A 86 -2.55 17.87 -7.85
N VAL A 87 -3.12 19.07 -7.69
CA VAL A 87 -2.99 19.86 -6.46
C VAL A 87 -3.64 19.12 -5.30
N PHE A 88 -4.84 18.57 -5.51
CA PHE A 88 -5.51 17.76 -4.50
C PHE A 88 -4.66 16.56 -4.07
N THR A 89 -4.11 15.80 -5.02
CA THR A 89 -3.25 14.64 -4.71
C THR A 89 -2.00 15.06 -3.93
N SER A 90 -1.36 16.15 -4.34
CA SER A 90 -0.17 16.69 -3.65
C SER A 90 -0.49 17.13 -2.22
N SER A 91 -1.63 17.80 -2.01
CA SER A 91 -2.08 18.22 -0.68
C SER A 91 -2.38 17.03 0.22
N MET A 92 -3.03 15.98 -0.30
CA MET A 92 -3.28 14.74 0.45
C MET A 92 -1.96 14.03 0.80
N GLN A 93 -1.03 13.92 -0.14
CA GLN A 93 0.29 13.35 0.11
C GLN A 93 1.05 14.16 1.17
N GLY A 94 1.09 15.49 1.05
CA GLY A 94 1.73 16.36 2.01
C GLY A 94 1.13 16.22 3.41
N LEU A 95 -0.19 16.12 3.52
CA LEU A 95 -0.89 15.88 4.79
C LEU A 95 -0.46 14.56 5.43
N THR A 96 -0.53 13.44 4.69
CA THR A 96 -0.12 12.13 5.23
C THR A 96 1.36 12.08 5.60
N THR A 97 2.22 12.73 4.83
CA THR A 97 3.66 12.84 5.10
C THR A 97 3.91 13.64 6.38
N THR A 98 3.19 14.75 6.56
CA THR A 98 3.30 15.61 7.75
C THR A 98 2.85 14.88 9.00
N VAL A 99 1.71 14.19 8.95
CA VAL A 99 1.20 13.40 10.07
C VAL A 99 2.18 12.27 10.42
N THR A 100 2.67 11.54 9.41
CA THR A 100 3.68 10.48 9.62
C THR A 100 4.95 11.04 10.26
N ALA A 101 5.43 12.21 9.83
CA ALA A 101 6.58 12.89 10.43
C ALA A 101 6.34 13.30 11.88
N ILE A 102 5.14 13.79 12.22
CA ILE A 102 4.76 14.09 13.61
C ILE A 102 4.83 12.84 14.48
N PHE A 103 4.27 11.72 14.01
CA PHE A 103 4.35 10.44 14.74
C PHE A 103 5.80 9.95 14.90
N LEU A 104 6.64 10.13 13.89
CA LEU A 104 8.06 9.82 13.99
C LEU A 104 8.75 10.70 15.05
N LEU A 105 8.46 12.01 15.08
CA LEU A 105 9.01 12.91 16.10
C LEU A 105 8.56 12.51 17.51
N ILE A 106 7.29 12.14 17.69
CA ILE A 106 6.76 11.63 18.96
C ILE A 106 7.52 10.35 19.39
N TYR A 107 7.82 9.47 18.44
CA TYR A 107 8.63 8.29 18.69
C TYR A 107 10.06 8.65 19.15
N LEU A 108 10.73 9.54 18.42
CA LEU A 108 12.13 9.93 18.68
C LEU A 108 12.32 10.63 20.04
N ILE A 109 11.30 11.33 20.55
CA ILE A 109 11.36 12.00 21.87
C ILE A 109 11.37 10.97 23.03
N GLY A 110 10.82 9.77 22.82
CA GLY A 110 10.60 8.77 23.88
C GLY A 110 11.03 7.37 23.49
N ILE A 111 12.17 7.21 22.81
CA ILE A 111 12.60 5.94 22.20
C ILE A 111 12.50 4.76 23.17
N ASP A 112 13.02 4.89 24.40
CA ASP A 112 13.02 3.79 25.37
C ASP A 112 11.60 3.40 25.83
N PHE A 113 10.75 4.41 26.06
CA PHE A 113 9.35 4.19 26.40
C PHE A 113 8.62 3.45 25.28
N TRP A 114 8.76 3.91 24.03
CA TRP A 114 8.09 3.30 22.89
C TRP A 114 8.65 1.91 22.58
N ASN A 115 9.96 1.69 22.66
CA ASN A 115 10.55 0.37 22.47
C ASN A 115 10.02 -0.64 23.49
N SER A 116 9.90 -0.23 24.76
CA SER A 116 9.32 -1.07 25.82
C SER A 116 7.83 -1.33 25.61
N LEU A 117 7.06 -0.34 25.15
CA LEU A 117 5.62 -0.48 24.90
C LEU A 117 5.33 -1.36 23.67
N LEU A 118 6.07 -1.14 22.59
CA LEU A 118 5.89 -1.82 21.31
C LEU A 118 6.51 -3.22 21.32
N GLY A 119 7.52 -3.46 22.18
CA GLY A 119 8.28 -4.70 22.23
C GLY A 119 9.15 -4.92 20.99
N LEU A 120 9.57 -3.83 20.33
CA LEU A 120 10.34 -3.85 19.09
C LEU A 120 11.63 -3.02 19.23
N PRO A 121 12.74 -3.47 18.64
CA PRO A 121 13.96 -2.69 18.59
C PRO A 121 13.77 -1.45 17.68
N THR A 122 14.52 -0.38 17.99
CA THR A 122 14.48 0.90 17.26
C THR A 122 14.60 0.73 15.75
N LEU A 123 15.48 -0.18 15.29
CA LEU A 123 15.67 -0.43 13.86
C LEU A 123 14.36 -0.81 13.16
N LEU A 124 13.57 -1.71 13.75
CA LEU A 124 12.30 -2.13 13.15
C LEU A 124 11.27 -1.01 13.14
N ILE A 125 11.20 -0.20 14.20
CA ILE A 125 10.28 0.94 14.24
C ILE A 125 10.66 2.00 13.21
N LEU A 126 11.95 2.28 13.02
CA LEU A 126 12.42 3.19 11.98
C LEU A 126 12.11 2.67 10.56
N VAL A 127 12.27 1.36 10.33
CA VAL A 127 11.85 0.71 9.07
C VAL A 127 10.33 0.85 8.86
N MET A 128 9.54 0.72 9.92
CA MET A 128 8.09 0.93 9.90
C MET A 128 7.74 2.34 9.41
N PHE A 129 8.34 3.36 10.02
CA PHE A 129 8.12 4.75 9.62
C PHE A 129 8.61 5.03 8.21
N PHE A 130 9.75 4.47 7.82
CA PHE A 130 10.25 4.57 6.45
C PHE A 130 9.21 4.05 5.45
N ASP A 131 8.66 2.84 5.67
CA ASP A 131 7.59 2.30 4.82
C ASP A 131 6.33 3.19 4.82
N LEU A 132 5.91 3.66 6.00
CA LEU A 132 4.75 4.55 6.14
C LEU A 132 4.89 5.90 5.43
N PHE A 133 6.11 6.37 5.13
CA PHE A 133 6.31 7.56 4.30
C PHE A 133 6.00 7.32 2.82
N PHE A 134 6.33 6.14 2.29
CA PHE A 134 6.18 5.84 0.86
C PHE A 134 4.85 5.15 0.53
N THR A 135 4.29 4.39 1.47
CA THR A 135 3.02 3.68 1.31
C THR A 135 1.86 4.60 0.86
N PRO A 136 1.67 5.81 1.43
CA PRO A 136 0.66 6.76 0.94
C PRO A 136 0.87 7.18 -0.51
N ALA A 137 2.11 7.44 -0.92
CA ALA A 137 2.42 7.89 -2.28
C ALA A 137 2.05 6.82 -3.31
N TYR A 138 2.43 5.56 -3.03
CA TYR A 138 2.01 4.43 -3.85
C TYR A 138 0.49 4.25 -3.85
N SER A 139 -0.14 4.34 -2.67
CA SER A 139 -1.59 4.11 -2.53
C SER A 139 -2.43 5.18 -3.25
N PHE A 140 -2.07 6.46 -3.15
CA PHE A 140 -2.73 7.53 -3.90
C PHE A 140 -2.52 7.38 -5.40
N TRP A 141 -1.33 6.98 -5.85
CA TRP A 141 -1.08 6.71 -7.25
C TRP A 141 -1.95 5.55 -7.76
N VAL A 142 -2.02 4.44 -7.03
CA VAL A 142 -2.90 3.29 -7.35
C VAL A 142 -4.37 3.73 -7.41
N ALA A 143 -4.84 4.48 -6.40
CA ALA A 143 -6.21 4.97 -6.34
C ALA A 143 -6.54 5.85 -7.56
N ARG A 144 -5.61 6.73 -7.97
CA ARG A 144 -5.77 7.56 -9.17
C ARG A 144 -5.80 6.74 -10.46
N GLN A 145 -4.92 5.75 -10.62
CA GLN A 145 -4.96 4.89 -11.81
C GLN A 145 -6.28 4.12 -11.92
N ARG A 146 -6.83 3.67 -10.78
CA ARG A 146 -8.15 3.03 -10.72
C ARG A 146 -9.27 4.00 -11.09
N PHE A 147 -9.26 5.21 -10.53
CA PHE A 147 -10.23 6.26 -10.82
C PHE A 147 -10.25 6.65 -12.31
N GLU A 148 -9.07 6.74 -12.94
CA GLU A 148 -8.93 7.10 -14.36
C GLU A 148 -9.00 5.87 -15.31
N TYR A 149 -9.29 4.67 -14.80
CA TYR A 149 -9.33 3.39 -15.54
C TYR A 149 -8.04 3.05 -16.32
N LYS A 150 -6.89 3.58 -15.89
CA LYS A 150 -5.56 3.37 -16.50
C LYS A 150 -4.94 2.06 -16.01
N TYR A 151 -5.47 0.94 -16.50
CA TYR A 151 -5.07 -0.38 -16.03
C TYR A 151 -3.64 -0.81 -16.43
N ARG A 152 -3.16 -0.41 -17.61
CA ARG A 152 -1.87 -0.91 -18.14
C ARG A 152 -0.68 -0.61 -17.23
N ASN A 153 -0.57 0.63 -16.76
CA ASN A 153 0.54 1.06 -15.91
C ASN A 153 0.47 0.40 -14.53
N LEU A 154 -0.74 0.32 -13.95
CA LEU A 154 -0.96 -0.34 -12.67
C LEU A 154 -0.61 -1.82 -12.74
N VAL A 155 -1.09 -2.52 -13.77
CA VAL A 155 -0.80 -3.95 -13.98
C VAL A 155 0.70 -4.19 -14.09
N PHE A 156 1.39 -3.41 -14.92
CA PHE A 156 2.83 -3.56 -15.11
C PHE A 156 3.62 -3.37 -13.82
N ILE A 157 3.33 -2.31 -13.05
CA ILE A 157 3.99 -2.05 -11.77
C ILE A 157 3.65 -3.14 -10.74
N THR A 158 2.39 -3.58 -10.67
CA THR A 158 2.00 -4.70 -9.79
C THR A 158 2.75 -5.98 -10.13
N PHE A 159 2.97 -6.29 -11.43
CA PHE A 159 3.75 -7.47 -11.82
C PHE A 159 5.22 -7.36 -11.43
N ILE A 160 5.84 -6.17 -11.56
CA ILE A 160 7.21 -5.95 -11.10
C ILE A 160 7.32 -6.18 -9.60
N ILE A 161 6.42 -5.56 -8.82
CA ILE A 161 6.37 -5.73 -7.36
C ILE A 161 6.13 -7.19 -7.00
N ALA A 162 5.23 -7.86 -7.70
CA ALA A 162 4.91 -9.26 -7.48
C ALA A 162 6.11 -10.20 -7.68
N ILE A 163 6.96 -9.93 -8.67
CA ILE A 163 8.17 -10.71 -8.94
C ILE A 163 9.29 -10.36 -7.97
N GLY A 164 9.37 -9.09 -7.52
CA GLY A 164 10.39 -8.63 -6.58
C GLY A 164 10.11 -8.93 -5.11
N SER A 165 8.83 -9.02 -4.71
CA SER A 165 8.41 -9.22 -3.31
C SER A 165 8.81 -10.55 -2.65
N PRO A 166 8.98 -11.69 -3.36
CA PRO A 166 9.42 -12.95 -2.75
C PRO A 166 10.93 -13.03 -2.45
N ILE A 167 11.71 -12.00 -2.78
CA ILE A 167 13.15 -11.88 -2.55
C ILE A 167 13.38 -10.83 -1.45
#